data_AF-A0A5K1E973-F1
#
_entry.id   AF-A0A5K1E973-F1
#
_cell.length_a   1.000
_cell.length_b   1.000
_cell.length_c   1.000
_cell.angle_alpha   90.00
_cell.angle_beta   90.00
_cell.angle_gamma   90.00
#
_symmetry.space_group_name_H-M   'P 1'
#
loop_
_entity.id
_entity.type
_entity.pdbx_description
1 polymer ?
#
loop_
_entity_poly.entity_id
_entity_poly.type
_entity_poly.pdbx_seq_one_letter_code
_entity_poly.pdbx_strand_id
1 'polypeptide(L)'
;VVGPHMVDVNGKLYTAKHILISVGGRPFMPDIPGIEHAIDSDAALDLPSKPGKIAIVGGGYIALEFAGIFNGLKSEVHVFIRQKKVLRGFDDE
;
A
#
# COMPACT_ATOMS: atom_id res chain seq x y z
N VAL A 1 21.18 6.57 9.12
CA VAL A 1 21.71 7.66 9.97
C VAL A 1 22.60 7.01 11.01
N VAL A 2 23.87 7.41 11.08
CA VAL A 2 24.88 6.76 11.95
C VAL A 2 25.34 7.64 13.11
N GLY A 3 24.89 8.89 13.14
CA GLY A 3 25.08 9.81 14.25
C GLY A 3 24.20 11.05 14.09
N PRO A 4 24.24 12.00 15.04
CA PRO A 4 23.35 13.17 15.05
C PRO A 4 23.41 14.04 13.78
N HIS A 5 24.56 14.05 13.11
CA HIS A 5 24.84 14.88 11.93
C HIS A 5 25.50 14.08 10.80
N MET A 6 25.33 12.75 10.78
CA MET A 6 26.04 11.88 9.86
C MET A 6 25.15 10.77 9.30
N VAL A 7 25.22 10.59 7.98
CA VAL A 7 24.51 9.53 7.24
C VAL A 7 25.52 8.74 6.42
N ASP A 8 25.46 7.42 6.55
CA ASP A 8 26.14 6.50 5.63
C ASP A 8 25.19 6.18 4.46
N VAL A 9 25.69 6.36 3.24
CA VAL A 9 25.03 5.92 2.01
C VAL A 9 26.03 5.06 1.23
N ASN A 10 25.77 3.76 1.17
CA ASN A 10 26.60 2.79 0.45
C ASN A 10 28.10 2.83 0.83
N GLY A 11 28.41 3.02 2.12
CA GLY A 11 29.77 3.07 2.66
C GLY A 11 30.41 4.47 2.59
N LYS A 12 29.73 5.46 2.00
CA LYS A 12 30.19 6.85 1.97
C LYS A 12 29.50 7.66 3.05
N LEU A 13 30.29 8.35 3.86
CA LEU A 13 29.79 9.21 4.93
C LEU A 13 29.50 10.62 4.43
N TYR A 14 28.31 11.10 4.76
CA TYR A 14 27.84 12.46 4.50
C TYR A 14 27.55 13.16 5.84
N THR A 15 27.86 14.45 5.93
CA THR A 15 27.57 15.26 7.12
C THR A 15 26.74 16.48 6.78
N ALA A 16 25.86 16.88 7.70
CA ALA A 16 25.00 18.05 7.54
C ALA A 16 24.61 18.63 8.91
N LYS A 17 24.42 19.95 8.98
CA LYS A 17 23.94 20.63 10.20
C LYS A 17 22.53 20.19 10.59
N HIS A 18 21.67 19.97 9.60
CA HIS A 18 20.29 19.51 9.80
C HIS A 18 20.01 18.33 8.87
N ILE A 19 19.32 17.30 9.37
CA ILE A 19 18.92 16.12 8.60
C ILE A 19 17.38 16.02 8.68
N LEU A 20 16.71 16.05 7.52
CA LEU A 20 15.28 15.78 7.42
C LEU A 20 15.06 14.30 7.11
N ILE A 21 14.18 13.64 7.88
CA ILE A 21 13.74 12.27 7.61
C ILE A 21 12.39 12.31 6.91
N SER A 22 12.39 12.04 5.61
CA SER A 22 11.20 12.07 4.74
C SER A 22 11.16 10.85 3.82
N VAL A 23 11.35 9.66 4.38
CA VAL A 23 11.50 8.40 3.61
C VAL A 23 10.18 7.78 3.13
N GLY A 24 9.04 8.36 3.50
CA GLY A 24 7.72 7.84 3.16
C GLY A 24 7.38 6.54 3.91
N GLY A 25 6.38 5.82 3.38
CA GLY A 25 5.94 4.51 3.86
C GLY A 25 5.95 3.47 2.74
N ARG A 26 5.56 2.23 3.07
CA ARG A 26 5.38 1.14 2.11
C ARG A 26 4.12 0.34 2.43
N PRO A 27 3.55 -0.39 1.45
CA PRO A 27 2.44 -1.28 1.72
C PRO A 27 2.77 -2.28 2.83
N PHE A 28 1.78 -2.57 3.66
CA PHE A 28 1.88 -3.58 4.71
C PHE A 28 1.23 -4.88 4.24
N MET A 29 1.94 -5.99 4.39
CA MET A 29 1.40 -7.34 4.20
C MET A 29 1.36 -8.06 5.54
N PRO A 30 0.22 -8.69 5.92
CA PRO A 30 0.13 -9.47 7.15
C PRO A 30 0.93 -10.78 7.05
N ASP A 31 1.48 -11.22 8.17
CA ASP A 31 2.15 -12.52 8.29
C ASP A 31 1.12 -13.65 8.44
N ILE A 32 0.68 -14.21 7.31
CA ILE A 32 -0.29 -15.31 7.23
C ILE A 32 0.11 -16.28 6.11
N PRO A 33 -0.23 -17.59 6.21
CA PRO A 33 0.00 -18.53 5.13
C PRO A 33 -0.67 -18.11 3.82
N GLY A 34 0.08 -18.15 2.70
CA GLY A 34 -0.42 -17.79 1.37
C GLY A 34 -0.30 -16.31 1.03
N ILE A 35 0.26 -15.47 1.91
CA ILE A 35 0.47 -14.04 1.63
C ILE A 35 1.37 -13.81 0.41
N GLU A 36 2.26 -14.75 0.09
CA GLU A 36 3.13 -14.74 -1.08
C GLU A 36 2.38 -14.77 -2.42
N HIS A 37 1.08 -15.10 -2.41
CA HIS A 37 0.21 -15.05 -3.59
C HIS A 37 -0.51 -13.71 -3.75
N ALA A 38 -0.45 -12.82 -2.75
CA ALA A 38 -1.04 -11.50 -2.82
C ALA A 38 -0.08 -10.50 -3.47
N ILE A 39 -0.66 -9.46 -4.05
CA ILE A 39 0.05 -8.28 -4.55
C ILE A 39 -0.40 -7.05 -3.75
N ASP A 40 0.48 -6.06 -3.62
CA ASP A 40 0.14 -4.78 -3.00
C ASP A 40 -0.36 -3.75 -4.02
N SER A 41 -0.59 -2.52 -3.56
CA SER A 41 -0.98 -1.39 -4.39
C SER A 41 0.04 -1.03 -5.46
N ASP A 42 1.33 -1.26 -5.20
CA ASP A 42 2.40 -0.89 -6.14
C ASP A 42 2.33 -1.83 -7.34
N ALA A 43 2.26 -3.14 -7.10
CA ALA A 43 2.12 -4.15 -8.15
C ALA A 43 0.75 -4.09 -8.86
N ALA A 44 -0.32 -3.70 -8.18
CA ALA A 44 -1.65 -3.57 -8.80
C ALA A 44 -1.71 -2.50 -9.91
N LEU A 45 -0.81 -1.50 -9.88
CA LEU A 45 -0.69 -0.48 -10.93
C LEU A 45 0.12 -0.95 -12.15
N ASP A 46 0.90 -2.02 -12.01
CA ASP A 46 1.81 -2.53 -13.03
C ASP A 46 1.45 -3.96 -13.47
N LEU A 47 0.15 -4.27 -13.47
CA LEU A 47 -0.33 -5.57 -13.95
C LEU A 47 -0.16 -5.69 -15.47
N PRO A 48 0.38 -6.81 -15.98
CA PRO A 48 0.60 -6.99 -17.42
C PRO A 48 -0.71 -7.07 -18.21
N SER A 49 -1.81 -7.46 -17.55
CA SER A 49 -3.15 -7.40 -18.11
C SER A 49 -4.20 -7.23 -17.01
N LYS A 50 -5.36 -6.69 -17.39
CA LYS A 50 -6.48 -6.51 -16.49
C LYS A 50 -7.04 -7.87 -16.03
N PRO A 51 -7.22 -8.11 -14.72
CA PRO A 51 -7.82 -9.35 -14.25
C PRO A 51 -9.30 -9.46 -14.63
N GLY A 52 -9.78 -10.70 -14.78
CA GLY A 52 -11.22 -10.98 -14.93
C GLY A 52 -11.97 -10.83 -13.61
N LYS A 53 -11.34 -11.26 -12.51
CA LYS A 53 -11.87 -11.21 -11.13
C LYS A 53 -10.76 -10.80 -10.17
N ILE A 54 -11.09 -9.99 -9.19
CA ILE A 54 -10.13 -9.49 -8.19
C ILE A 54 -10.74 -9.51 -6.78
N ALA A 55 -9.96 -9.99 -5.83
CA ALA A 55 -10.24 -9.90 -4.40
C ALA A 55 -9.37 -8.81 -3.79
N ILE A 56 -9.98 -7.85 -3.10
CA ILE A 56 -9.29 -6.75 -2.42
C ILE A 56 -9.49 -6.93 -0.93
N VAL A 57 -8.39 -7.07 -0.18
CA VAL A 57 -8.41 -7.22 1.27
C VAL A 57 -8.03 -5.90 1.92
N GLY A 58 -9.01 -5.22 2.51
CA GLY A 58 -8.83 -3.87 3.06
C GLY A 58 -10.06 -3.00 2.83
N GLY A 59 -10.29 -2.05 3.74
CA GLY A 59 -11.44 -1.14 3.68
C GLY A 59 -11.05 0.34 3.73
N GLY A 60 -9.76 0.66 3.56
CA GLY A 60 -9.29 2.05 3.52
C GLY A 60 -9.47 2.68 2.13
N TYR A 61 -9.03 3.93 1.99
CA TYR A 61 -9.15 4.68 0.75
C TYR A 61 -8.49 3.98 -0.44
N ILE A 62 -7.24 3.50 -0.30
CA ILE A 62 -6.53 2.76 -1.36
C ILE A 62 -7.34 1.55 -1.85
N ALA A 63 -7.88 0.76 -0.93
CA ALA A 63 -8.66 -0.43 -1.28
C ALA A 63 -9.90 -0.08 -2.11
N LEU A 64 -10.61 1.00 -1.77
CA LEU A 64 -11.80 1.44 -2.49
C LEU A 64 -11.48 2.13 -3.82
N GLU A 65 -10.38 2.87 -3.90
CA GLU A 65 -9.90 3.45 -5.16
C GLU A 65 -9.63 2.34 -6.19
N PHE A 66 -8.87 1.31 -5.82
CA PHE A 66 -8.65 0.16 -6.70
C PHE A 66 -9.93 -0.62 -6.99
N ALA A 67 -10.81 -0.78 -6.00
CA ALA A 67 -12.11 -1.41 -6.24
C ALA A 67 -12.91 -0.65 -7.31
N GLY A 68 -12.93 0.67 -7.23
CA GLY A 68 -13.54 1.55 -8.22
C GLY A 68 -12.89 1.43 -9.60
N ILE A 69 -11.56 1.50 -9.66
CA ILE A 69 -10.79 1.36 -10.91
C ILE A 69 -11.10 0.02 -11.60
N PHE A 70 -10.93 -1.11 -10.90
CA PHE A 70 -11.11 -2.43 -11.49
C PHE A 70 -12.57 -2.72 -11.86
N ASN A 71 -13.53 -2.23 -11.07
CA ASN A 71 -14.96 -2.32 -11.39
C ASN A 71 -15.31 -1.47 -12.62
N GLY A 72 -14.77 -0.25 -12.72
CA GLY A 72 -14.90 0.61 -13.90
C GLY A 72 -14.37 -0.06 -15.17
N LEU A 73 -13.25 -0.78 -15.04
CA LEU A 73 -12.66 -1.61 -16.10
C LEU A 73 -13.35 -2.98 -16.29
N LYS A 74 -14.52 -3.21 -15.68
CA LYS A 74 -15.36 -4.42 -15.86
C LYS A 74 -14.71 -5.70 -15.34
N SER A 75 -13.95 -5.62 -14.26
CA SER A 75 -13.52 -6.81 -13.49
C SER A 75 -14.60 -7.15 -12.47
N GLU A 76 -14.77 -8.42 -12.14
CA GLU A 76 -15.60 -8.83 -11.00
C GLU A 76 -14.84 -8.54 -9.70
N VAL A 77 -15.27 -7.52 -8.96
CA VAL A 77 -14.56 -7.02 -7.76
C VAL A 77 -15.25 -7.51 -6.48
N HIS A 78 -14.46 -8.08 -5.57
CA HIS A 78 -14.90 -8.46 -4.22
C HIS A 78 -14.03 -7.76 -3.18
N VAL A 79 -14.64 -6.99 -2.28
CA VAL A 79 -13.93 -6.29 -1.20
C VAL A 79 -14.18 -7.00 0.13
N PHE A 80 -13.09 -7.39 0.79
CA PHE A 80 -13.12 -8.07 2.08
C PHE A 80 -12.64 -7.14 3.18
N ILE A 81 -13.51 -6.87 4.14
CA ILE A 81 -13.21 -6.04 5.30
C ILE A 81 -13.40 -6.82 6.59
N ARG A 82 -12.54 -6.56 7.57
CA ARG A 82 -12.67 -7.10 8.93
C ARG A 82 -13.66 -6.32 9.80
N GLN A 83 -14.08 -5.14 9.36
CA GLN A 83 -14.90 -4.20 10.15
C GLN A 83 -16.33 -4.15 9.61
N LYS A 84 -17.23 -3.48 10.33
CA LYS A 84 -18.65 -3.37 9.96
C LYS A 84 -18.90 -2.49 8.71
N LYS A 85 -18.01 -1.52 8.46
CA LYS A 85 -18.10 -0.57 7.35
C LYS A 85 -16.72 -0.37 6.72
N VAL A 86 -16.71 -0.03 5.43
CA VAL A 86 -15.54 0.54 4.75
C VAL A 86 -15.27 1.97 5.25
N LEU A 87 -14.10 2.51 4.95
CA LEU A 87 -13.65 3.86 5.33
C LEU A 87 -13.86 4.19 6.82
N ARG A 88 -13.61 3.22 7.70
CA ARG A 88 -13.78 3.43 9.15
C ARG A 88 -12.99 4.67 9.61
N GLY A 89 -13.69 5.63 10.20
CA GLY A 89 -13.15 6.93 10.62
C GLY A 89 -13.56 8.09 9.72
N PHE A 90 -14.25 7.82 8.61
CA PHE A 90 -14.97 8.82 7.81
C PHE A 90 -16.34 9.10 8.41
N ASP A 91 -16.95 10.21 7.98
CA ASP A 91 -18.30 10.62 8.40
C ASP A 91 -19.35 9.56 8.02
N ASP A 92 -20.40 9.47 8.83
CA ASP A 92 -21.42 8.42 8.77
C ASP A 92 -22.59 8.73 7.80
N GLU A 93 -22.49 9.79 6.99
CA GLU A 93 -23.56 10.23 6.06
C GLU A 93 -23.97 9.16 5.03
#